data_AF-A0ABD1VS05-F1
#
_entry.id   AF-A0ABD1VS05-F1
#
_cell.length_a   1.000
_cell.length_b   1.000
_cell.length_c   1.000
_cell.angle_alpha   90.00
_cell.angle_beta   90.00
_cell.angle_gamma   90.00
#
_symmetry.space_group_name_H-M   'P 1'
#
loop_
_entity.id
_entity.type
_entity.pdbx_description
1 polymer ?
#
loop_
_entity_poly.entity_id
_entity_poly.type
_entity_poly.pdbx_seq_one_letter_code
_entity_poly.pdbx_strand_id
1 'polypeptide(L)'
;MCRDEPRVNEVRTDQTRITFFPKLLRTRATSRVPENGERKDTNEANRKRIKQTGLIIFSQKGRLFQFSSSNIENTIEKYLEQAKKKETTTDVNTEVQQHVQYLKHETALMAKKIELLESSKRKILGQGLGTYSTEELEDIENQLEKSLKNIRARKTELYKEDIEKLKAKEKYLCKENTRLREKFGIKPRQTPEKEKEIASCGQSSVSVEVVTDLFIGLPPIQNGC
;
A
#
# COMPACT_ATOMS: atom_id res chain seq x y z
N MET A 1 13.12 35.90 10.78
CA MET A 1 14.10 34.79 10.86
C MET A 1 13.34 33.47 10.75
N CYS A 2 13.90 32.55 9.97
CA CYS A 2 13.50 31.16 9.71
C CYS A 2 12.10 30.93 9.11
N ARG A 3 12.02 30.91 7.77
CA ARG A 3 11.11 30.01 7.06
C ARG A 3 11.94 28.83 6.61
N ASP A 4 11.69 27.66 7.18
CA ASP A 4 12.30 26.42 6.72
C ASP A 4 11.78 26.09 5.31
N GLU A 5 12.72 25.92 4.38
CA GLU A 5 12.43 25.32 3.08
C GLU A 5 12.14 23.83 3.27
N PRO A 6 11.03 23.29 2.74
CA PRO A 6 10.87 21.85 2.68
C PRO A 6 11.81 21.29 1.61
N ARG A 7 12.87 20.62 2.09
CA ARG A 7 13.78 19.79 1.30
C ARG A 7 12.95 18.82 0.46
N VAL A 8 13.14 18.89 -0.85
CA VAL A 8 12.61 17.91 -1.82
C VAL A 8 13.32 16.60 -1.56
N ASN A 9 12.74 15.76 -0.70
CA ASN A 9 13.15 14.38 -0.59
C ASN A 9 12.64 13.65 -1.84
N GLU A 10 13.59 13.30 -2.68
CA GLU A 10 13.42 12.48 -3.87
C GLU A 10 12.85 11.10 -3.46
N VAL A 11 11.53 10.97 -3.52
CA VAL A 11 10.85 9.68 -3.33
C VAL A 11 10.70 9.05 -4.71
N ARG A 12 11.58 8.09 -4.96
CA ARG A 12 11.52 7.11 -6.03
C ARG A 12 10.18 6.37 -5.93
N THR A 13 9.27 6.56 -6.87
CA THR A 13 8.12 5.66 -7.06
C THR A 13 7.76 5.56 -8.53
N ASP A 14 7.85 4.34 -9.04
CA ASP A 14 7.42 3.95 -10.36
C ASP A 14 5.94 4.31 -10.60
N GLN A 15 5.70 4.96 -11.74
CA GLN A 15 4.41 5.21 -12.40
C GLN A 15 3.27 5.76 -11.52
N THR A 16 3.47 6.97 -10.98
CA THR A 16 2.34 7.88 -10.70
C THR A 16 2.02 8.65 -11.98
N ARG A 17 0.81 8.49 -12.55
CA ARG A 17 0.38 9.24 -13.74
C ARG A 17 -0.03 10.65 -13.32
N ILE A 18 0.95 11.56 -13.31
CA ILE A 18 0.71 12.99 -13.05
C ILE A 18 0.35 13.64 -14.38
N THR A 19 -0.93 13.88 -14.63
CA THR A 19 -1.38 14.68 -15.77
C THR A 19 -1.31 16.15 -15.40
N PHE A 20 -0.23 16.81 -15.81
CA PHE A 20 -0.17 18.27 -15.86
C PHE A 20 -0.94 18.76 -17.09
N PHE A 21 -1.70 19.85 -16.94
CA PHE A 21 -2.25 20.62 -18.06
C PHE A 21 -1.40 21.88 -18.34
N PRO A 22 -0.16 21.80 -18.89
CA PRO A 22 0.55 23.00 -19.28
C PRO A 22 0.33 23.25 -20.77
N LYS A 23 -0.22 24.43 -21.10
CA LYS A 23 0.14 25.32 -22.22
C LYS A 23 -1.09 26.12 -22.67
N LEU A 24 -1.36 27.24 -21.99
CA LEU A 24 -2.07 28.35 -22.64
C LEU A 24 -1.05 29.15 -23.46
N LEU A 25 -1.05 28.83 -24.75
CA LEU A 25 -0.68 29.59 -25.94
C LEU A 25 -0.10 31.01 -25.73
N ARG A 26 1.11 31.21 -26.28
CA ARG A 26 1.64 32.52 -26.68
C ARG A 26 0.93 32.93 -27.98
N THR A 27 -0.23 33.56 -27.90
CA THR A 27 -0.85 34.19 -29.08
C THR A 27 -0.07 35.45 -29.43
N ARG A 28 0.68 35.40 -30.53
CA ARG A 28 1.35 36.55 -31.13
C ARG A 28 0.25 37.39 -31.81
N ALA A 29 -0.24 38.42 -31.12
CA ALA A 29 -1.13 39.40 -31.73
C ALA A 29 -0.31 40.25 -32.72
N THR A 30 -0.55 40.07 -34.01
CA THR A 30 -0.11 41.01 -35.05
C THR A 30 -0.99 42.25 -34.98
N SER A 31 -0.58 43.25 -34.22
CA SER A 31 -1.23 44.57 -34.18
C SER A 31 -0.65 45.43 -35.30
N ARG A 32 -1.41 45.60 -36.38
CA ARG A 32 -1.23 46.68 -37.36
C ARG A 32 -1.57 47.98 -36.62
N VAL A 33 -0.60 48.88 -36.47
CA VAL A 33 -0.77 50.16 -35.75
C VAL A 33 -1.45 51.18 -36.68
N PRO A 34 -2.61 51.74 -36.35
CA PRO A 34 -3.05 53.00 -36.94
C PRO A 34 -2.37 54.16 -36.20
N GLU A 35 -1.76 55.06 -36.95
CA GLU A 35 -1.39 56.40 -36.48
C GLU A 35 -2.65 57.13 -36.02
N ASN A 36 -2.79 57.35 -34.71
CA ASN A 36 -3.05 58.65 -34.11
C ASN A 36 -3.35 58.50 -32.61
N GLY A 37 -2.90 59.51 -31.87
CA GLY A 37 -2.62 59.44 -30.45
C GLY A 37 -3.82 59.16 -29.55
N GLU A 38 -3.55 58.39 -28.49
CA GLU A 38 -3.94 58.66 -27.11
C GLU A 38 -3.29 57.57 -26.23
N ARG A 39 -2.35 57.96 -25.38
CA ARG A 39 -1.77 57.07 -24.36
C ARG A 39 -2.82 56.82 -23.28
N LYS A 40 -3.74 55.88 -23.52
CA LYS A 40 -4.58 55.33 -22.46
C LYS A 40 -3.72 54.52 -21.51
N ASP A 41 -3.86 54.81 -20.22
CA ASP A 41 -3.14 54.20 -19.10
C ASP A 41 -2.91 52.69 -19.30
N THR A 42 -1.67 52.33 -19.60
CA THR A 42 -1.24 50.96 -19.88
C THR A 42 -1.04 50.10 -18.61
N ASN A 43 -1.46 50.60 -17.45
CA ASN A 43 -1.21 49.94 -16.16
C ASN A 43 -2.39 49.10 -15.62
N GLU A 44 -3.58 49.20 -16.20
CA GLU A 44 -4.73 48.37 -15.78
C GLU A 44 -4.85 47.08 -16.62
N ALA A 45 -4.38 47.09 -17.86
CA ALA A 45 -4.43 45.94 -18.77
C ALA A 45 -3.46 44.79 -18.40
N ASN A 46 -2.48 45.03 -17.53
CA ASN A 46 -1.45 44.05 -17.16
C ASN A 46 -1.67 43.35 -15.80
N ARG A 47 -2.77 43.64 -15.08
CA ARG A 47 -2.94 43.18 -13.68
C ARG A 47 -3.60 41.83 -13.45
N LYS A 48 -4.27 41.21 -14.42
CA LYS A 48 -4.90 39.88 -14.20
C LYS A 48 -4.86 39.00 -15.45
N ARG A 49 -3.68 38.46 -15.75
CA ARG A 49 -3.61 37.15 -16.42
C ARG A 49 -3.41 36.07 -15.36
N ILE A 50 -4.44 35.84 -14.55
CA ILE A 50 -4.49 34.65 -13.70
C ILE A 50 -4.64 33.47 -14.67
N LYS A 51 -3.53 32.76 -14.89
CA LYS A 51 -3.51 31.52 -15.66
C LYS A 51 -4.36 30.51 -14.89
N GLN A 52 -5.47 30.08 -15.47
CA GLN A 52 -6.26 28.99 -14.90
C GLN A 52 -5.41 27.71 -14.92
N THR A 53 -5.08 27.21 -13.73
CA THR A 53 -4.33 25.97 -13.49
C THR A 53 -5.21 24.99 -12.73
N GLY A 54 -5.15 23.72 -13.15
CA GLY A 54 -5.77 22.58 -12.49
C GLY A 54 -4.80 21.39 -12.44
N LEU A 55 -4.90 20.60 -11.37
CA LEU A 55 -4.11 19.40 -11.10
C LEU A 55 -5.07 18.29 -10.68
N ILE A 56 -4.98 17.15 -11.34
CA ILE A 56 -5.74 15.94 -11.02
C ILE A 56 -4.73 14.81 -10.83
N ILE A 57 -4.82 14.12 -9.70
CA ILE A 57 -3.95 12.99 -9.34
C ILE A 57 -4.85 11.81 -8.98
N PHE A 58 -4.62 10.68 -9.65
CA PHE A 58 -5.20 9.40 -9.28
C PHE A 58 -4.14 8.57 -8.56
N SER A 59 -4.42 8.17 -7.33
CA SER A 59 -3.59 7.18 -6.63
C SER A 59 -3.80 5.78 -7.20
N GLN A 60 -2.83 4.90 -6.97
CA GLN A 60 -2.92 3.48 -7.32
C GLN A 60 -4.11 2.75 -6.66
N LYS A 61 -4.62 3.28 -5.54
CA LYS A 61 -5.81 2.75 -4.83
C LYS A 61 -7.13 3.38 -5.29
N GLY A 62 -7.12 4.13 -6.40
CA GLY A 62 -8.32 4.76 -6.95
C GLY A 62 -8.78 6.04 -6.24
N ARG A 63 -8.02 6.56 -5.25
CA ARG A 63 -8.32 7.86 -4.65
C ARG A 63 -8.00 8.99 -5.61
N LEU A 64 -8.94 9.92 -5.77
CA LEU A 64 -8.82 11.12 -6.57
C LEU A 64 -8.42 12.30 -5.67
N PHE A 65 -7.36 13.00 -6.06
CA PHE A 65 -6.96 14.28 -5.49
C PHE A 65 -7.01 15.34 -6.57
N GLN A 66 -7.70 16.44 -6.30
CA GLN A 66 -7.88 17.51 -7.27
C GLN A 66 -7.57 18.87 -6.64
N PHE A 67 -6.98 19.73 -7.45
CA PHE A 67 -6.78 21.14 -7.13
C PHE A 67 -7.05 21.96 -8.38
N SER A 68 -7.76 23.07 -8.24
CA SER A 68 -7.89 24.06 -9.30
C SER A 68 -7.87 25.46 -8.71
N SER A 69 -7.25 26.37 -9.45
CA SER A 69 -7.32 27.81 -9.21
C SER A 69 -8.74 28.39 -9.36
N SER A 70 -9.65 27.63 -9.97
CA SER A 70 -11.08 27.95 -10.11
C SER A 70 -11.93 26.67 -9.94
N ASN A 71 -13.15 26.62 -10.48
CA ASN A 71 -13.90 25.36 -10.53
C ASN A 71 -13.19 24.36 -11.47
N ILE A 72 -12.99 23.11 -10.99
CA ILE A 72 -12.40 22.02 -11.77
C ILE A 72 -13.25 21.67 -13.00
N GLU A 73 -14.58 21.71 -12.90
CA GLU A 73 -15.52 21.45 -14.00
C GLU A 73 -15.31 22.46 -15.13
N ASN A 74 -15.28 23.76 -14.80
CA ASN A 74 -15.00 24.83 -15.76
C ASN A 74 -13.61 24.71 -16.38
N THR A 75 -12.63 24.18 -15.62
CA THR A 75 -11.26 23.98 -16.11
C THR A 75 -11.21 22.82 -17.11
N ILE A 76 -11.94 21.73 -16.83
CA ILE A 76 -12.08 20.57 -17.71
C ILE A 76 -12.86 20.93 -18.98
N GLU A 77 -13.99 21.61 -18.85
CA GLU A 77 -14.83 22.02 -19.98
C GLU A 77 -14.06 22.89 -20.96
N LYS A 78 -13.32 23.90 -20.46
CA LYS A 78 -12.47 24.75 -21.33
C LYS A 78 -11.37 23.96 -22.03
N TYR A 79 -10.81 22.93 -21.39
CA TYR A 79 -9.84 22.05 -22.04
C TYR A 79 -10.49 21.24 -23.16
N LEU A 80 -11.67 20.66 -22.91
CA LEU A 80 -12.43 19.90 -23.90
C LEU A 80 -12.82 20.78 -25.10
N GLU A 81 -13.31 21.99 -24.87
CA GLU A 81 -13.66 22.94 -25.94
C GLU A 81 -12.43 23.37 -26.77
N GLN A 82 -11.26 23.48 -26.16
CA GLN A 82 -10.01 23.76 -26.88
C GLN A 82 -9.47 22.55 -27.63
N ALA A 83 -9.68 21.33 -27.12
CA ALA A 83 -9.35 20.10 -27.82
C ALA A 83 -10.23 19.94 -29.07
N LYS A 84 -11.55 20.13 -28.94
CA LYS A 84 -12.51 20.12 -30.06
C LYS A 84 -12.19 21.18 -31.12
N LYS A 85 -11.78 22.39 -30.73
CA LYS A 85 -11.36 23.45 -31.69
C LYS A 85 -10.10 23.10 -32.49
N LYS A 86 -9.30 22.13 -32.04
CA LYS A 86 -8.15 21.59 -32.80
C LYS A 86 -8.52 20.39 -33.68
N GLU A 87 -9.73 19.82 -33.51
CA GLU A 87 -10.21 18.65 -34.28
C GLU A 87 -10.68 19.01 -35.70
N THR A 88 -10.85 20.30 -36.03
CA THR A 88 -11.19 20.72 -37.41
C THR A 88 -10.02 20.60 -38.39
N THR A 89 -8.84 20.14 -37.94
CA THR A 89 -7.69 19.78 -38.79
C THR A 89 -7.43 18.27 -38.69
N THR A 90 -7.54 17.59 -39.82
CA THR A 90 -8.07 16.23 -40.01
C THR A 90 -7.19 15.03 -39.61
N ASP A 91 -6.19 15.17 -38.73
CA ASP A 91 -5.21 14.08 -38.47
C ASP A 91 -5.21 13.55 -37.01
N VAL A 92 -5.74 14.32 -36.05
CA VAL A 92 -5.63 14.01 -34.60
C VAL A 92 -6.64 12.94 -34.14
N ASN A 93 -7.73 12.71 -34.89
CA ASN A 93 -8.80 11.79 -34.49
C ASN A 93 -8.37 10.31 -34.48
N THR A 94 -7.49 9.91 -35.38
CA THR A 94 -7.06 8.51 -35.53
C THR A 94 -6.20 8.06 -34.36
N GLU A 95 -5.24 8.89 -33.93
CA GLU A 95 -4.34 8.58 -32.80
C GLU A 95 -5.08 8.51 -31.47
N VAL A 96 -6.02 9.44 -31.21
CA VAL A 96 -6.83 9.43 -29.99
C VAL A 96 -7.75 8.21 -29.95
N GLN A 97 -8.39 7.86 -31.07
CA GLN A 97 -9.22 6.67 -31.14
C GLN A 97 -8.40 5.38 -30.95
N GLN A 98 -7.23 5.28 -31.57
CA GLN A 98 -6.30 4.16 -31.38
C GLN A 98 -5.84 4.06 -29.92
N HIS A 99 -5.51 5.17 -29.27
CA HIS A 99 -5.13 5.19 -27.86
C HIS A 99 -6.27 4.74 -26.95
N VAL A 100 -7.50 5.19 -27.19
CA VAL A 100 -8.68 4.75 -26.44
C VAL A 100 -8.93 3.25 -26.64
N GLN A 101 -8.78 2.73 -27.87
CA GLN A 101 -8.90 1.29 -28.13
C GLN A 101 -7.80 0.48 -27.43
N TYR A 102 -6.56 0.97 -27.44
CA TYR A 102 -5.46 0.37 -26.70
C TYR A 102 -5.75 0.30 -25.20
N LEU A 103 -6.18 1.40 -24.59
CA LEU A 103 -6.52 1.44 -23.16
C LEU A 103 -7.68 0.50 -22.81
N LYS A 104 -8.70 0.39 -23.69
CA LYS A 104 -9.78 -0.58 -23.52
C LYS A 104 -9.27 -2.02 -23.55
N HIS A 105 -8.38 -2.33 -24.50
CA HIS A 105 -7.77 -3.65 -24.59
C HIS A 105 -6.92 -3.98 -23.36
N GLU A 106 -6.07 -3.04 -22.94
CA GLU A 106 -5.25 -3.16 -21.74
C GLU A 106 -6.12 -3.38 -20.49
N THR A 107 -7.21 -2.63 -20.37
CA THR A 107 -8.19 -2.79 -19.27
C THR A 107 -8.82 -4.17 -19.28
N ALA A 108 -9.21 -4.69 -20.45
CA ALA A 108 -9.78 -6.03 -20.58
C ALA A 108 -8.77 -7.12 -20.22
N LEU A 109 -7.48 -6.96 -20.59
CA LEU A 109 -6.42 -7.88 -20.18
C LEU A 109 -6.20 -7.86 -18.67
N MET A 110 -6.21 -6.68 -18.05
CA MET A 110 -6.10 -6.55 -16.60
C MET A 110 -7.29 -7.21 -15.87
N ALA A 111 -8.52 -7.00 -16.36
CA ALA A 111 -9.70 -7.63 -15.80
C ALA A 111 -9.62 -9.16 -15.83
N LYS A 112 -9.20 -9.75 -16.96
CA LYS A 112 -8.96 -11.19 -17.07
C LYS A 112 -7.91 -11.69 -16.10
N LYS A 113 -6.82 -10.93 -15.91
CA LYS A 113 -5.77 -11.29 -14.94
C LYS A 113 -6.30 -11.31 -13.51
N ILE A 114 -7.15 -10.34 -13.15
CA ILE A 114 -7.81 -10.30 -11.84
C ILE A 114 -8.70 -11.53 -11.66
N GLU A 115 -9.52 -11.86 -12.65
CA GLU A 115 -10.42 -13.01 -12.61
C GLU A 115 -9.67 -14.34 -12.41
N LEU A 116 -8.53 -14.52 -13.11
CA LEU A 116 -7.67 -15.69 -12.94
C LEU A 116 -7.07 -15.77 -11.53
N LEU A 117 -6.60 -14.64 -10.99
CA LEU A 117 -6.06 -14.57 -9.63
C LEU A 117 -7.12 -14.85 -8.58
N GLU A 118 -8.33 -14.31 -8.75
CA GLU A 118 -9.45 -14.57 -7.85
C GLU A 118 -9.91 -16.02 -7.91
N SER A 119 -9.94 -16.61 -9.10
CA SER A 119 -10.26 -18.03 -9.28
C SER A 119 -9.22 -18.93 -8.62
N SER A 120 -7.94 -18.63 -8.78
CA SER A 120 -6.85 -19.33 -8.09
C SER A 120 -6.95 -19.20 -6.56
N LYS A 121 -7.27 -18.00 -6.06
CA LYS A 121 -7.54 -17.78 -4.64
C LYS A 121 -8.71 -18.64 -4.15
N ARG A 122 -9.83 -18.66 -4.87
CA ARG A 122 -11.01 -19.50 -4.51
C ARG A 122 -10.65 -20.99 -4.47
N LYS A 123 -9.88 -21.45 -5.45
CA LYS A 123 -9.35 -22.83 -5.53
C LYS A 123 -8.59 -23.21 -4.26
N ILE A 124 -7.61 -22.40 -3.86
CA ILE A 124 -6.78 -22.65 -2.65
C ILE A 124 -7.61 -22.51 -1.35
N LEU A 125 -8.67 -21.70 -1.36
CA LEU A 125 -9.60 -21.55 -0.23
C LEU A 125 -10.66 -22.67 -0.17
N GLY A 126 -10.63 -23.64 -1.07
CA GLY A 126 -11.61 -24.74 -1.08
C GLY A 126 -13.03 -24.32 -1.47
N GLN A 127 -13.17 -23.23 -2.24
CA GLN A 127 -14.48 -22.72 -2.66
C GLN A 127 -14.87 -23.30 -4.03
N GLY A 128 -16.12 -23.76 -4.16
CA GLY A 128 -16.66 -24.24 -5.44
C GLY A 128 -16.05 -25.56 -5.92
N LEU A 129 -15.61 -26.43 -5.00
CA LEU A 129 -14.88 -27.67 -5.32
C LEU A 129 -15.67 -28.69 -6.15
N GLY A 130 -17.00 -28.60 -6.19
CA GLY A 130 -17.85 -29.56 -6.90
C GLY A 130 -17.68 -29.60 -8.42
N THR A 131 -16.94 -28.66 -9.02
CA THR A 131 -16.67 -28.62 -10.47
C THR A 131 -15.28 -29.14 -10.85
N TYR A 132 -14.43 -29.49 -9.88
CA TYR A 132 -13.06 -29.92 -10.11
C TYR A 132 -12.97 -31.45 -10.25
N SER A 133 -12.01 -31.92 -11.03
CA SER A 133 -11.72 -33.36 -11.12
C SER A 133 -11.01 -33.88 -9.86
N THR A 134 -10.98 -35.19 -9.66
CA THR A 134 -10.23 -35.82 -8.57
C THR A 134 -8.73 -35.51 -8.62
N GLU A 135 -8.14 -35.48 -9.82
CA GLU A 135 -6.73 -35.13 -10.01
C GLU A 135 -6.46 -33.67 -9.60
N GLU A 136 -7.34 -32.75 -9.99
CA GLU A 136 -7.20 -31.33 -9.63
C GLU A 136 -7.35 -31.10 -8.12
N LEU A 137 -8.19 -31.90 -7.45
CA LEU A 137 -8.36 -31.84 -6.00
C LEU A 137 -7.12 -32.36 -5.27
N GLU A 138 -6.54 -33.47 -5.74
CA GLU A 138 -5.29 -34.02 -5.21
C GLU A 138 -4.13 -33.01 -5.34
N ASP A 139 -4.04 -32.30 -6.47
CA ASP A 139 -3.05 -31.23 -6.66
C ASP A 139 -3.21 -30.08 -5.64
N ILE A 140 -4.46 -29.67 -5.36
CA ILE A 140 -4.74 -28.63 -4.37
C ILE A 140 -4.32 -29.10 -2.98
N GLU A 141 -4.68 -30.33 -2.61
CA GLU A 141 -4.34 -30.93 -1.32
C GLU A 141 -2.82 -30.98 -1.12
N ASN A 142 -2.10 -31.53 -2.09
CA ASN A 142 -0.64 -31.62 -2.08
C ASN A 142 0.02 -30.23 -1.95
N GLN A 143 -0.50 -29.23 -2.67
CA GLN A 143 0.00 -27.86 -2.60
C GLN A 143 -0.23 -27.25 -1.20
N LEU A 144 -1.41 -27.44 -0.62
CA LEU A 144 -1.77 -26.97 0.71
C LEU A 144 -0.94 -27.65 1.80
N GLU A 145 -0.79 -28.96 1.73
CA GLU A 145 -0.01 -29.74 2.70
C GLU A 145 1.45 -29.28 2.70
N LYS A 146 2.07 -29.16 1.52
CA LYS A 146 3.46 -28.69 1.37
C LYS A 146 3.63 -27.27 1.93
N SER A 147 2.70 -26.36 1.62
CA SER A 147 2.72 -24.98 2.13
C SER A 147 2.61 -24.95 3.66
N LEU A 148 1.67 -25.73 4.21
CA LEU A 148 1.43 -25.82 5.65
C LEU A 148 2.63 -26.39 6.39
N LYS A 149 3.27 -27.43 5.84
CA LYS A 149 4.51 -28.00 6.37
C LYS A 149 5.62 -26.95 6.45
N ASN A 150 5.80 -26.17 5.37
CA ASN A 150 6.80 -25.10 5.34
C ASN A 150 6.51 -23.99 6.36
N ILE A 151 5.25 -23.56 6.49
CA ILE A 151 4.83 -22.56 7.46
C ILE A 151 5.11 -23.05 8.89
N ARG A 152 4.74 -24.29 9.22
CA ARG A 152 4.99 -24.89 10.54
C ARG A 152 6.47 -25.01 10.84
N ALA A 153 7.28 -25.43 9.87
CA ALA A 153 8.73 -25.53 10.01
C ALA A 153 9.34 -24.15 10.32
N ARG A 154 8.97 -23.12 9.55
CA ARG A 154 9.46 -21.76 9.76
C ARG A 154 9.01 -21.17 11.11
N LYS A 155 7.75 -21.38 11.51
CA LYS A 155 7.26 -20.96 12.83
C LYS A 155 8.05 -21.62 13.96
N THR A 156 8.30 -22.92 13.83
CA THR A 156 9.09 -23.67 14.82
C THR A 156 10.51 -23.12 14.94
N GLU A 157 11.15 -22.81 13.81
CA GLU A 157 12.48 -22.20 13.79
C GLU A 157 12.51 -20.84 14.49
N LEU A 158 11.57 -19.95 14.16
CA LEU A 158 11.46 -18.64 14.80
C LEU A 158 11.22 -18.74 16.30
N TYR A 159 10.35 -19.66 16.76
CA TYR A 159 10.14 -19.86 18.19
C TYR A 159 11.38 -20.41 18.89
N LYS A 160 12.18 -21.26 18.24
CA LYS A 160 13.45 -21.72 18.81
C LYS A 160 14.42 -20.54 18.99
N GLU A 161 14.58 -19.70 17.96
CA GLU A 161 15.42 -18.50 18.04
C GLU A 161 14.98 -17.57 19.19
N ASP A 162 13.67 -17.37 19.36
CA ASP A 162 13.14 -16.50 20.42
C ASP A 162 13.31 -17.10 21.82
N ILE A 163 13.12 -18.42 21.97
CA ILE A 163 13.41 -19.14 23.21
C ILE A 163 14.89 -18.98 23.58
N GLU A 164 15.80 -19.12 22.62
CA GLU A 164 17.25 -18.97 22.86
C GLU A 164 17.61 -17.55 23.28
N LYS A 165 17.07 -16.52 22.62
CA LYS A 165 17.25 -15.11 23.01
C LYS A 165 16.76 -14.87 24.44
N LEU A 166 15.59 -15.40 24.79
CA LEU A 166 15.01 -15.25 26.13
C LEU A 166 15.85 -15.96 27.19
N LYS A 167 16.33 -17.18 26.94
CA LYS A 167 17.25 -17.90 27.83
C LYS A 167 18.57 -17.15 28.04
N ALA A 168 19.12 -16.56 26.98
CA ALA A 168 20.32 -15.74 27.10
C ALA A 168 20.08 -14.50 27.97
N LYS A 169 18.94 -13.83 27.78
CA LYS A 169 18.53 -12.67 28.59
C LYS A 169 18.28 -13.06 30.06
N GLU A 170 17.62 -14.16 30.31
CA GLU A 170 17.40 -14.71 31.66
C GLU A 170 18.74 -14.94 32.37
N LYS A 171 19.69 -15.62 31.69
CA LYS A 171 21.03 -15.87 32.23
C LYS A 171 21.78 -14.57 32.53
N TYR A 172 21.68 -13.57 31.66
CA TYR A 172 22.29 -12.26 31.88
C TYR A 172 21.70 -11.55 33.10
N LEU A 173 20.36 -11.48 33.19
CA LEU A 173 19.66 -10.84 34.31
C LEU A 173 19.92 -11.56 35.64
N CYS A 174 19.99 -12.90 35.63
CA CYS A 174 20.31 -13.69 36.82
C CYS A 174 21.72 -13.37 37.34
N LYS A 175 22.71 -13.27 36.45
CA LYS A 175 24.08 -12.84 36.82
C LYS A 175 24.10 -11.43 37.39
N GLU A 176 23.41 -10.50 36.74
CA GLU A 176 23.38 -9.10 37.18
C GLU A 176 22.66 -8.95 38.53
N ASN A 177 21.55 -9.66 38.74
CA ASN A 177 20.84 -9.65 40.01
C ASN A 177 21.71 -10.20 41.15
N THR A 178 22.40 -11.32 40.93
CA THR A 178 23.36 -11.87 41.91
C THR A 178 24.45 -10.85 42.26
N ARG A 179 25.05 -10.20 41.25
CA ARG A 179 26.08 -9.15 41.44
C ARG A 179 25.55 -7.98 42.28
N LEU A 180 24.32 -7.53 42.02
CA LEU A 180 23.69 -6.44 42.79
C LEU A 180 23.42 -6.87 44.22
N ARG A 181 22.90 -8.09 44.43
CA ARG A 181 22.61 -8.62 45.78
C ARG A 181 23.87 -8.73 46.64
N GLU A 182 24.98 -9.15 46.05
CA GLU A 182 26.29 -9.16 46.70
C GLU A 182 26.74 -7.74 47.07
N LYS A 183 26.62 -6.79 46.13
CA LYS A 183 27.00 -5.38 46.36
C LYS A 183 26.22 -4.72 47.50
N PHE A 184 24.94 -5.06 47.67
CA PHE A 184 24.06 -4.47 48.68
C PHE A 184 23.86 -5.33 49.94
N GLY A 185 24.58 -6.47 50.06
CA GLY A 185 24.50 -7.33 51.24
C GLY A 185 23.12 -7.95 51.50
N ILE A 186 22.26 -8.05 50.47
CA ILE A 186 20.87 -8.52 50.60
C ILE A 186 20.87 -10.06 50.62
N LYS A 187 20.73 -10.68 51.79
CA LYS A 187 20.63 -12.14 51.96
C LYS A 187 19.35 -12.70 51.28
N PRO A 188 19.36 -13.97 50.83
CA PRO A 188 18.19 -14.56 50.17
C PRO A 188 17.02 -14.64 51.14
N ARG A 189 15.83 -14.22 50.70
CA ARG A 189 14.59 -14.49 51.42
C ARG A 189 14.27 -15.96 51.21
N GLN A 190 14.44 -16.78 52.25
CA GLN A 190 14.10 -18.20 52.22
C GLN A 190 12.58 -18.33 52.07
N THR A 191 12.12 -18.83 50.92
CA THR A 191 10.83 -19.50 50.80
C THR A 191 11.07 -20.99 51.05
N PRO A 192 10.23 -21.67 51.86
CA PRO A 192 10.51 -23.04 52.29
C PRO A 192 10.51 -24.00 51.09
N GLU A 193 11.65 -24.66 50.93
CA GLU A 193 11.94 -25.72 49.98
C GLU A 193 11.20 -27.01 50.39
N LYS A 194 10.61 -27.71 49.42
CA LYS A 194 10.52 -29.16 49.45
C LYS A 194 11.55 -29.69 48.46
N GLU A 195 12.63 -30.21 49.05
CA GLU A 195 13.73 -31.03 48.51
C GLU A 195 13.24 -32.11 47.51
N LYS A 196 13.89 -32.45 46.38
CA LYS A 196 15.34 -32.57 46.07
C LYS A 196 15.64 -32.40 44.56
N GLU A 197 16.84 -31.85 44.30
CA GLU A 197 17.60 -31.76 43.03
C GLU A 197 17.00 -31.02 41.82
N ILE A 198 17.09 -29.68 41.80
CA ILE A 198 17.38 -28.91 40.56
C ILE A 198 18.21 -27.66 40.93
N ALA A 199 19.53 -27.82 41.04
CA ALA A 199 20.47 -26.71 41.00
C ALA A 199 20.91 -26.45 39.55
N SER A 200 20.01 -26.00 38.69
CA SER A 200 20.31 -25.39 37.38
C SER A 200 19.00 -25.01 36.71
N CYS A 201 18.79 -23.72 36.45
CA CYS A 201 17.51 -23.14 36.09
C CYS A 201 16.85 -23.80 34.86
N GLY A 202 15.77 -24.55 35.10
CA GLY A 202 14.59 -24.64 34.22
C GLY A 202 14.68 -25.49 32.95
N GLN A 203 14.85 -26.81 33.06
CA GLN A 203 14.13 -27.74 32.19
C GLN A 203 12.94 -28.28 32.97
N SER A 204 11.73 -27.93 32.54
CA SER A 204 10.52 -28.61 32.99
C SER A 204 9.77 -29.07 31.75
N SER A 205 10.08 -30.31 31.34
CA SER A 205 9.17 -31.17 30.60
C SER A 205 8.07 -31.60 31.57
N VAL A 206 7.05 -30.76 31.73
CA VAL A 206 5.77 -31.18 32.27
C VAL A 206 4.80 -31.10 31.10
N SER A 207 4.34 -32.26 30.64
CA SER A 207 3.22 -32.40 29.73
C SER A 207 1.97 -31.90 30.45
N VAL A 208 1.81 -30.58 30.56
CA VAL A 208 0.51 -30.00 30.78
C VAL A 208 -0.16 -30.08 29.43
N GLU A 209 -1.19 -30.91 29.30
CA GLU A 209 -2.10 -30.86 28.17
C GLU A 209 -2.80 -29.50 28.25
N VAL A 210 -2.17 -28.51 27.63
CA VAL A 210 -2.77 -27.20 27.42
C VAL A 210 -3.87 -27.44 26.41
N VAL A 211 -5.11 -27.52 26.88
CA VAL A 211 -6.28 -27.37 26.03
C VAL A 211 -6.19 -25.98 25.44
N THR A 212 -5.50 -25.89 24.31
CA THR A 212 -5.61 -24.73 23.44
C THR A 212 -6.93 -24.89 22.74
N ASP A 213 -7.85 -23.94 22.93
CA ASP A 213 -9.01 -23.76 22.05
C ASP A 213 -8.55 -23.25 20.67
N LEU A 214 -7.58 -23.92 20.07
CA LEU A 214 -7.11 -23.66 18.72
C LEU A 214 -8.07 -24.35 17.76
N PHE A 215 -9.17 -23.66 17.51
CA PHE A 215 -10.12 -24.09 16.50
C PHE A 215 -9.57 -23.75 15.11
N ILE A 216 -9.05 -24.77 14.42
CA ILE A 216 -8.69 -24.70 13.00
C ILE A 216 -9.93 -25.14 12.20
N GLY A 217 -10.95 -24.29 12.16
CA GLY A 217 -12.21 -24.57 11.45
C GLY A 217 -13.02 -23.29 11.23
N LEU A 218 -14.08 -23.36 10.42
CA LEU A 218 -15.03 -22.26 10.25
C LEU A 218 -15.87 -22.11 11.53
N PRO A 219 -15.93 -20.91 12.17
CA PRO A 219 -16.62 -20.74 13.44
C PRO A 219 -18.10 -21.11 13.32
N PRO A 220 -18.72 -21.65 14.39
CA PRO A 220 -20.12 -22.03 14.35
C PRO A 220 -21.00 -20.80 14.06
N ILE A 221 -21.88 -20.94 13.06
CA ILE A 221 -22.88 -19.93 12.71
C ILE A 221 -23.87 -19.88 13.87
N GLN A 222 -23.80 -18.81 14.67
CA GLN A 222 -24.84 -18.52 15.66
C GLN A 222 -26.10 -18.08 14.90
N ASN A 223 -27.01 -19.03 14.67
CA ASN A 223 -28.39 -18.72 14.32
C ASN A 223 -29.08 -18.23 15.59
N GLY A 224 -29.21 -16.91 15.73
CA GLY A 224 -29.99 -16.30 16.81
C GLY A 224 -31.49 -16.59 16.62
N CYS A 225 -32.12 -17.08 17.69
CA CYS A 225 -33.53 -16.77 17.97
C CYS A 225 -33.59 -15.49 18.81
#